data_AF-A0AB33KX32-F1
#
_entry.id   AF-A0AB33KX32-F1
#
_cell.length_a   1.000
_cell.length_b   1.000
_cell.length_c   1.000
_cell.angle_alpha   90.00
_cell.angle_beta   90.00
_cell.angle_gamma   90.00
#
_symmetry.space_group_name_H-M   'P 1'
#
loop_
_entity.id
_entity.type
_entity.pdbx_description
1 polymer ?
#
loop_
_entity_poly.entity_id
_entity_poly.type
_entity_poly.pdbx_seq_one_letter_code
_entity_poly.pdbx_strand_id
1 'polypeptide(L)'
;MTKKELPRLIPTGTCWCGCGTEVGIGSFFARGHDKVAEAALLAAEYGSSVPQLLHKHGYGPGHSVTAKAVHAGAWEECPECEYVGAPASIRVHRKKAEH
;
A
#
# COMPACT_ATOMS: atom_id res chain seq x y z
N MET A 1 5.26 -16.73 14.16
CA MET A 1 5.55 -15.31 13.89
C MET A 1 4.40 -14.48 14.41
N THR A 2 4.61 -13.69 15.46
CA THR A 2 3.56 -12.84 16.06
C THR A 2 3.29 -11.67 15.11
N LYS A 3 2.08 -11.62 14.56
CA LYS A 3 1.59 -10.47 13.78
C LYS A 3 1.55 -9.30 14.75
N LYS A 4 2.46 -8.34 14.61
CA LYS A 4 2.43 -7.11 15.43
C LYS A 4 1.11 -6.41 15.10
N GLU A 5 0.19 -6.39 16.05
CA GLU A 5 -1.08 -5.70 15.87
C GLU A 5 -0.80 -4.20 15.69
N LEU A 6 -1.20 -3.67 14.54
CA LEU A 6 -1.11 -2.24 14.29
C LEU A 6 -2.11 -1.52 15.20
N PRO A 7 -1.76 -0.34 15.75
CA PRO A 7 -2.68 0.40 16.60
C PRO A 7 -3.93 0.78 15.81
N ARG A 8 -5.09 0.72 16.47
CA ARG A 8 -6.34 1.23 15.91
C ARG A 8 -6.24 2.75 15.77
N LEU A 9 -6.30 3.23 14.54
CA LEU A 9 -6.32 4.65 14.23
C LEU A 9 -7.76 5.18 14.24
N ILE A 10 -7.97 6.39 14.77
CA ILE A 10 -9.29 7.04 14.87
C ILE A 10 -9.27 8.32 14.03
N PRO A 11 -10.19 8.50 13.07
CA PRO A 11 -10.31 9.74 12.30
C PRO A 11 -10.59 10.95 13.19
N THR A 12 -9.97 12.09 12.87
CA THR A 12 -10.04 13.32 13.69
C THR A 12 -11.07 14.33 13.19
N GLY A 13 -11.73 14.08 12.06
CA GLY A 13 -12.62 15.05 11.40
C GLY A 13 -11.88 16.05 10.50
N THR A 14 -10.55 15.99 10.46
CA THR A 14 -9.70 16.82 9.60
C THR A 14 -8.82 15.96 8.70
N CYS A 15 -8.51 16.46 7.50
CA CYS A 15 -7.72 15.72 6.53
C CYS A 15 -6.27 15.54 7.01
N TRP A 16 -5.83 14.28 7.07
CA TRP A 16 -4.50 13.90 7.53
C TRP A 16 -3.35 14.25 6.57
N CYS A 17 -3.63 14.76 5.37
CA CYS A 17 -2.57 15.35 4.53
C CYS A 17 -2.06 16.70 5.07
N GLY A 18 -2.73 17.27 6.09
CA GLY A 18 -2.33 18.53 6.73
C GLY A 18 -2.93 19.79 6.10
N CYS A 19 -3.79 19.68 5.09
CA CYS A 19 -4.39 20.85 4.43
C CYS A 19 -5.49 21.56 5.26
N GLY A 20 -5.89 20.99 6.41
CA GLY A 20 -6.91 21.56 7.28
C GLY A 20 -8.36 21.35 6.82
N THR A 21 -8.60 20.74 5.66
CA THR A 21 -9.95 20.44 5.16
C THR A 21 -10.71 19.52 6.11
N GLU A 22 -11.95 19.87 6.44
CA GLU A 22 -12.86 19.01 7.19
C GLU A 22 -13.27 17.79 6.35
N VAL A 23 -13.35 16.62 6.98
CA VAL A 23 -13.68 15.36 6.31
C VAL A 23 -14.87 14.69 6.99
N GLY A 24 -15.63 13.91 6.21
CA GLY A 24 -16.81 13.20 6.71
C GLY A 24 -16.48 12.22 7.84
N ILE A 25 -17.49 11.90 8.65
CA ILE A 25 -17.38 10.92 9.75
C ILE A 25 -16.77 9.62 9.22
N GLY A 26 -15.76 9.11 9.94
CA GLY A 26 -15.07 7.87 9.57
C GLY A 26 -13.99 8.02 8.49
N SER A 27 -13.81 9.21 7.92
CA SER A 27 -12.80 9.45 6.87
C SER A 27 -11.53 10.08 7.43
N PHE A 28 -10.36 9.60 6.99
CA PHE A 28 -9.06 10.18 7.34
C PHE A 28 -8.60 11.27 6.35
N PHE A 29 -9.05 11.18 5.10
CA PHE A 29 -8.58 12.02 4.00
C PHE A 29 -9.76 12.62 3.23
N ALA A 30 -9.57 13.83 2.71
CA ALA A 30 -10.40 14.34 1.63
C ALA A 30 -10.16 13.50 0.36
N ARG A 31 -11.07 13.60 -0.61
CA ARG A 31 -11.02 12.76 -1.83
C ARG A 31 -9.68 12.92 -2.56
N GLY A 32 -8.93 11.82 -2.66
CA GLY A 32 -7.63 11.76 -3.35
C GLY A 32 -6.44 12.29 -2.54
N HIS A 33 -6.66 12.77 -1.31
CA HIS A 33 -5.60 13.32 -0.47
C HIS A 33 -4.76 12.24 0.22
N ASP A 34 -5.20 10.98 0.22
CA ASP A 34 -4.39 9.82 0.59
C ASP A 34 -3.14 9.73 -0.28
N LYS A 35 -3.28 9.93 -1.60
CA LYS A 35 -2.15 9.94 -2.53
C LYS A 35 -1.26 11.17 -2.41
N VAL A 36 -1.84 12.32 -2.07
CA VAL A 36 -1.06 13.52 -1.75
C VAL A 36 -0.20 13.29 -0.51
N ALA A 37 -0.77 12.71 0.54
CA ALA A 37 -0.04 12.39 1.77
C ALA A 37 1.06 11.35 1.52
N GLU A 38 0.78 10.29 0.74
CA GLU A 38 1.78 9.28 0.34
C GLU A 38 2.95 9.90 -0.45
N ALA A 39 2.66 10.76 -1.42
CA ALA A 39 3.69 11.45 -2.20
C ALA A 39 4.52 12.42 -1.37
N ALA A 40 3.87 13.18 -0.47
CA ALA A 40 4.54 14.09 0.45
C ALA A 40 5.49 13.33 1.40
N LEU A 41 5.03 12.19 1.93
CA LEU A 41 5.88 11.29 2.72
C LEU A 41 7.07 10.80 1.90
N LEU A 42 6.86 10.36 0.65
CA LEU A 42 7.93 9.89 -0.21
C LEU A 42 8.97 10.99 -0.48
N ALA A 43 8.53 12.22 -0.74
CA ALA A 43 9.41 13.36 -0.94
C ALA A 43 10.22 13.71 0.32
N ALA A 44 9.55 13.84 1.47
CA ALA A 44 10.17 14.27 2.72
C ALA A 44 11.16 13.25 3.29
N GLU A 45 10.84 11.96 3.22
CA GLU A 45 11.59 10.90 3.92
C GLU A 45 12.52 10.10 3.01
N TYR A 46 12.31 10.17 1.69
CA TYR A 46 12.96 9.27 0.71
C TYR A 46 13.39 9.98 -0.58
N GLY A 47 13.31 11.31 -0.64
CA GLY A 47 13.72 12.09 -1.82
C GLY A 47 12.95 11.71 -3.09
N SER A 48 11.66 11.39 -2.96
CA SER A 48 10.79 10.95 -4.06
C SER A 48 11.24 9.65 -4.74
N SER A 49 12.06 8.84 -4.07
CA SER A 49 12.64 7.61 -4.62
C SER A 49 12.04 6.37 -3.99
N VAL A 50 11.23 5.64 -4.77
CA VAL A 50 10.68 4.34 -4.36
C VAL A 50 11.79 3.32 -4.06
N PRO A 51 12.89 3.22 -4.84
CA PRO A 51 14.01 2.36 -4.48
C PRO A 51 14.61 2.67 -3.10
N GLN A 52 14.74 3.95 -2.74
CA GLN A 52 15.22 4.35 -1.40
C GLN A 52 14.24 3.98 -0.30
N LEU A 53 12.93 4.12 -0.55
CA LEU A 53 11.89 3.61 0.35
C LEU A 53 12.04 2.11 0.57
N LEU A 54 12.11 1.33 -0.52
CA LEU A 54 12.22 -0.12 -0.42
C LEU A 54 13.50 -0.52 0.34
N HIS A 55 14.62 0.10 0.02
CA HIS A 55 15.90 -0.16 0.68
C HIS A 55 15.87 0.18 2.18
N LYS A 56 15.30 1.34 2.58
CA LYS A 56 15.15 1.73 4.00
C LYS A 56 14.34 0.71 4.80
N HIS A 57 13.37 0.04 4.16
CA HIS A 57 12.55 -1.03 4.77
C HIS A 57 13.12 -2.43 4.56
N GLY A 58 14.34 -2.54 4.06
CA GLY A 58 15.08 -3.80 3.91
C GLY A 58 14.76 -4.59 2.64
N TYR A 59 13.97 -4.07 1.72
CA TYR A 59 13.63 -4.72 0.45
C TYR A 59 14.64 -4.38 -0.66
N GLY A 60 14.76 -5.27 -1.65
CA GLY A 60 15.67 -5.11 -2.79
C GLY A 60 15.72 -6.36 -3.69
N PRO A 61 16.70 -6.46 -4.61
CA PRO A 61 16.80 -7.58 -5.56
C PRO A 61 16.88 -8.99 -4.94
N GLY A 62 17.27 -9.11 -3.67
CA GLY A 62 17.28 -10.38 -2.92
C GLY A 62 16.21 -10.49 -1.82
N HIS A 63 15.39 -9.45 -1.62
CA HIS A 63 14.34 -9.44 -0.60
C HIS A 63 13.09 -8.75 -1.16
N SER A 64 12.21 -9.57 -1.74
CA SER A 64 11.05 -9.11 -2.50
C SER A 64 9.91 -8.63 -1.60
N VAL A 65 9.44 -7.39 -1.85
CA VAL A 65 8.27 -6.81 -1.18
C VAL A 65 6.96 -7.47 -1.60
N THR A 66 6.84 -7.93 -2.85
CA THR A 66 5.65 -8.63 -3.35
C THR A 66 5.57 -10.04 -2.78
N ALA A 67 6.70 -10.76 -2.71
CA ALA A 67 6.76 -12.06 -2.03
C ALA A 67 6.41 -11.93 -0.54
N LYS A 68 6.86 -10.85 0.11
CA LYS A 68 6.44 -10.55 1.50
C LYS A 68 4.94 -10.32 1.62
N ALA A 69 4.32 -9.61 0.66
CA ALA A 69 2.88 -9.37 0.64
C ALA A 69 2.07 -10.66 0.45
N VAL A 70 2.54 -11.57 -0.41
CA VAL A 70 1.95 -12.91 -0.59
C VAL A 70 2.08 -13.74 0.69
N HIS A 71 3.28 -13.83 1.26
CA HIS A 71 3.50 -14.59 2.49
C HIS A 71 2.67 -14.06 3.68
N ALA A 72 2.35 -12.76 3.69
CA ALA A 72 1.48 -12.16 4.68
C ALA A 72 -0.03 -12.42 4.44
N GLY A 73 -0.38 -13.08 3.32
CA GLY A 73 -1.76 -13.33 2.89
C GLY A 73 -2.50 -12.08 2.41
N ALA A 74 -1.78 -10.98 2.13
CA ALA A 74 -2.40 -9.75 1.63
C ALA A 74 -2.57 -9.77 0.10
N TRP A 75 -1.64 -10.43 -0.59
CA TRP A 75 -1.60 -10.60 -2.04
C TRP A 75 -1.62 -12.10 -2.39
N GLU A 76 -1.94 -12.40 -3.63
CA GLU A 76 -2.05 -13.75 -4.17
C GLU A 76 -1.16 -13.89 -5.42
N GLU A 77 -0.66 -15.10 -5.64
CA GLU A 77 -0.04 -15.51 -6.89
C GLU A 77 -1.12 -16.05 -7.84
N CYS A 78 -0.99 -15.76 -9.12
CA CYS A 78 -1.81 -16.40 -10.13
C CYS A 78 -1.44 -17.90 -10.21
N PRO A 79 -2.42 -18.81 -10.26
CA PRO A 79 -2.13 -20.25 -10.36
C PRO A 79 -1.52 -20.68 -11.70
N GLU A 80 -1.54 -19.82 -12.71
CA GLU A 80 -1.27 -20.17 -14.11
C GLU A 80 -0.12 -19.37 -14.74
N CYS A 81 0.34 -18.28 -14.09
CA CYS A 81 1.49 -17.51 -14.52
C CYS A 81 2.16 -16.74 -13.35
N GLU A 82 3.26 -16.05 -13.64
CA GLU A 82 4.07 -15.30 -12.66
C GLU A 82 3.41 -14.00 -12.15
N TYR A 83 2.14 -13.73 -12.46
CA TYR A 83 1.47 -12.51 -12.01
C TYR A 83 1.13 -12.57 -10.52
N VAL A 84 1.48 -11.52 -9.79
CA VAL A 84 1.19 -11.39 -8.35
C VAL A 84 0.43 -10.08 -8.12
N GLY A 85 -0.59 -10.12 -7.28
CA GLY A 85 -1.37 -8.92 -6.98
C GLY A 85 -2.35 -9.08 -5.83
N ALA A 86 -3.06 -8.00 -5.51
CA ALA A 86 -4.21 -8.10 -4.61
C ALA A 86 -5.28 -9.06 -5.18
N PRO A 87 -6.13 -9.68 -4.35
CA PRO A 87 -7.12 -10.67 -4.81
C PRO A 87 -8.04 -10.16 -5.94
N ALA A 88 -8.45 -8.89 -5.86
CA ALA A 88 -9.24 -8.26 -6.92
C ALA A 88 -8.46 -8.14 -8.24
N SER A 89 -7.16 -7.85 -8.17
CA SER A 89 -6.28 -7.78 -9.34
C SER A 89 -6.07 -9.16 -9.97
N ILE A 90 -5.88 -10.23 -9.17
CA ILE A 90 -5.80 -11.61 -9.68
C ILE A 90 -7.06 -11.98 -10.46
N ARG A 91 -8.25 -11.73 -9.91
CA ARG A 91 -9.52 -12.02 -10.60
C ARG A 91 -9.64 -11.29 -11.95
N VAL A 92 -9.26 -10.01 -11.99
CA VAL A 92 -9.29 -9.22 -13.22
C VAL A 92 -8.25 -9.70 -14.22
N HIS A 93 -7.04 -10.01 -13.74
CA HIS A 93 -5.95 -10.53 -14.56
C HIS A 93 -6.35 -11.83 -15.24
N ARG A 94 -6.84 -12.81 -14.48
CA ARG A 94 -7.34 -14.10 -14.95
C ARG A 94 -8.37 -13.98 -16.08
N LYS A 95 -9.38 -13.11 -15.88
CA LYS A 95 -10.37 -12.82 -16.92
C LYS A 95 -9.77 -12.25 -18.21
N LYS A 96 -8.72 -11.44 -18.11
CA LYS A 96 -8.08 -10.77 -19.27
C LYS A 96 -7.02 -11.64 -19.95
N ALA A 97 -6.34 -12.49 -19.19
CA ALA A 97 -5.35 -13.44 -19.66
C ALA A 97 -5.96 -14.77 -20.13
N GLU A 98 -7.30 -14.89 -20.01
CA GLU A 98 -8.12 -16.02 -20.46
C GLU A 98 -7.83 -17.33 -19.72
N HIS A 99 -7.63 -17.25 -18.40
CA HIS A 99 -7.39 -18.40 -17.52
C HIS A 99 -7.89 -18.16 -16.08
#